data_AF-A0A0Q6NNL6-F1
#
_entry.id   AF-A0A0Q6NNL6-F1
#
_cell.length_a   1.000
_cell.length_b   1.000
_cell.length_c   1.000
_cell.angle_alpha   90.00
_cell.angle_beta   90.00
_cell.angle_gamma   90.00
#
_symmetry.space_group_name_H-M   'P 1'
#
loop_
_entity.id
_entity.type
_entity.pdbx_description
1 polymer ?
#
loop_
_entity_poly.entity_id
_entity_poly.type
_entity_poly.pdbx_seq_one_letter_code
_entity_poly.pdbx_strand_id
1 'polypeptide(L)' 'MSTTTKTGSRAIDVRFGTATLEVKLEDGRELIAPLTRYPRLRDGPPAARLNWRFTEGGTGLRWPDLDVDISVAELE' A
#
# COMPACT_ATOMS: atom_id res chain seq x y z
N MET A 1 -18.51 9.03 -18.32
CA MET A 1 -18.20 8.79 -16.90
C MET A 1 -16.70 8.90 -16.76
N SER A 2 -16.24 9.98 -16.14
CA SER A 2 -14.82 10.34 -16.07
C SER A 2 -14.16 9.54 -14.96
N THR A 3 -13.65 8.35 -15.27
CA THR A 3 -12.65 7.72 -14.40
C THR A 3 -11.32 8.36 -14.75
N THR A 4 -10.98 9.43 -14.03
CA THR A 4 -9.67 10.06 -14.09
C THR A 4 -8.64 9.03 -13.66
N THR A 5 -8.01 8.35 -14.62
CA THR A 5 -6.81 7.55 -14.38
C THR A 5 -5.74 8.52 -13.93
N LYS A 6 -5.60 8.70 -12.61
CA LYS A 6 -4.60 9.59 -12.01
C LYS A 6 -3.23 8.99 -12.31
N THR A 7 -2.56 9.61 -13.27
CA THR A 7 -1.22 9.26 -13.74
C THR A 7 -0.24 9.13 -12.56
N GLY A 8 0.24 7.91 -12.32
CA GLY A 8 1.64 7.69 -11.93
C GLY A 8 2.07 8.04 -10.50
N SER A 9 1.23 7.84 -9.49
CA SER A 9 1.71 7.83 -8.10
C SER A 9 2.51 6.54 -7.86
N ARG A 10 3.85 6.64 -7.88
CA ARG A 10 4.75 5.51 -7.58
C ARG A 10 5.09 5.49 -6.10
N ALA A 11 4.76 4.39 -5.43
CA ALA A 11 5.25 4.13 -4.09
C ALA A 11 6.76 3.85 -4.13
N ILE A 12 7.49 4.50 -3.22
CA ILE A 12 8.92 4.32 -3.02
C ILE A 12 9.25 3.74 -1.66
N ASP A 13 8.30 3.78 -0.73
CA ASP A 13 8.48 3.24 0.62
C ASP A 13 7.13 2.92 1.27
N VAL A 14 7.11 1.92 2.16
CA VAL A 14 5.91 1.52 2.91
C VAL A 14 6.27 1.30 4.36
N ARG A 15 5.54 1.99 5.24
CA ARG A 15 5.64 1.90 6.69
C ARG A 15 4.30 1.43 7.27
N PHE A 16 4.40 0.77 8.41
CA PHE A 16 3.25 0.39 9.21
C PHE A 16 3.34 1.10 10.56
N GLY A 17 2.36 1.96 10.84
CA GLY A 17 2.13 2.50 12.17
C GLY A 17 1.36 1.52 13.05
N THR A 18 0.92 2.00 14.23
CA THR A 18 0.17 1.17 15.20
C THR A 18 -1.11 0.58 14.61
N ALA A 19 -1.81 1.34 13.77
CA ALA A 19 -3.04 0.92 13.10
C ALA A 19 -3.19 1.49 11.68
N THR A 20 -2.09 1.99 11.11
CA THR A 20 -2.06 2.71 9.83
C THR A 20 -1.06 2.07 8.89
N LEU A 21 -1.41 2.03 7.61
CA LEU A 21 -0.53 1.77 6.49
C LEU A 21 -0.14 3.13 5.91
N GLU A 22 1.15 3.41 5.88
CA GLU A 22 1.73 4.67 5.44
C GLU A 22 2.58 4.40 4.20
N VAL A 23 2.25 5.00 3.07
CA VAL A 23 2.92 4.77 1.80
C VAL A 23 3.51 6.07 1.30
N LYS A 24 4.83 6.11 1.16
CA LYS A 24 5.54 7.26 0.62
C LYS A 24 5.60 7.15 -0.90
N LEU A 25 5.22 8.23 -1.56
CA LEU A 25 5.27 8.36 -3.00
C LEU A 25 6.54 9.08 -3.46
N GLU A 26 6.95 8.83 -4.70
CA GLU A 26 8.10 9.46 -5.34
C GLU A 26 7.99 10.98 -5.42
N ASP A 27 6.77 11.51 -5.55
CA ASP A 27 6.51 12.94 -5.60
C ASP A 27 6.59 13.63 -4.22
N GLY A 28 6.94 12.88 -3.17
CA GLY A 28 7.10 13.37 -1.81
C GLY A 28 5.80 13.36 -1.00
N ARG A 29 4.66 13.01 -1.59
CA ARG A 29 3.41 12.79 -0.83
C ARG A 29 3.50 11.51 0.00
N GLU A 30 2.76 11.48 1.09
CA GLU A 30 2.57 10.29 1.90
C GLU A 30 1.08 10.00 2.02
N LEU A 31 0.68 8.78 1.66
CA LEU A 31 -0.69 8.30 1.76
C LEU A 31 -0.84 7.50 3.05
N ILE A 32 -1.88 7.79 3.80
CA ILE A 32 -2.15 7.12 5.08
C ILE A 32 -3.51 6.47 5.00
N ALA A 33 -3.55 5.14 5.17
CA ALA A 33 -4.78 4.36 5.19
C ALA A 33 -4.89 3.58 6.50
N PRO A 34 -6.09 3.48 7.10
CA PRO A 34 -6.28 2.69 8.30
C PRO A 34 -6.23 1.19 7.97
N LEU A 35 -5.51 0.40 8.78
CA LEU A 35 -5.43 -1.07 8.63
C LEU A 35 -6.78 -1.76 8.80
N THR A 36 -7.78 -1.09 9.38
CA THR A 36 -9.16 -1.61 9.45
C THR A 36 -9.77 -1.89 8.08
N ARG A 37 -9.30 -1.21 7.01
CA ARG A 37 -9.70 -1.48 5.62
C ARG A 37 -9.09 -2.77 5.07
N TYR A 38 -8.01 -3.26 5.69
CA TYR A 38 -7.25 -4.43 5.27
C TYR A 38 -7.14 -5.44 6.41
N PRO A 39 -8.22 -6.19 6.74
CA PRO A 39 -8.24 -7.11 7.87
C PRO A 39 -7.10 -8.13 7.85
N ARG A 40 -6.74 -8.63 6.66
CA ARG A 40 -5.61 -9.57 6.47
C ARG A 40 -4.26 -8.96 6.86
N LEU A 41 -4.04 -7.67 6.56
CA LEU A 41 -2.85 -6.96 7.02
C LEU A 41 -2.91 -6.66 8.51
N ARG A 42 -4.08 -6.28 9.03
CA ARG A 42 -4.30 -5.99 10.45
C ARG A 42 -4.10 -7.21 11.34
N ASP A 43 -4.57 -8.38 10.91
CA ASP A 43 -4.53 -9.62 11.69
C ASP A 43 -3.31 -10.48 11.35
N GLY A 44 -2.62 -10.17 10.24
CA GLY A 44 -1.40 -10.85 9.80
C GLY A 44 -0.20 -10.57 10.72
N PRO A 45 0.77 -11.49 10.82
CA PRO A 45 1.94 -11.30 11.69
C PRO A 45 2.80 -10.12 11.23
N PRO A 46 3.48 -9.40 12.16
CA PRO A 46 4.32 -8.25 11.81
C PRO A 46 5.40 -8.57 10.77
N ALA A 47 6.00 -9.76 10.84
CA ALA A 47 6.98 -10.22 9.86
C ALA A 47 6.41 -10.30 8.43
N ALA A 48 5.17 -10.78 8.28
CA ALA A 48 4.51 -10.85 6.99
C ALA A 48 4.14 -9.46 6.47
N ARG A 49 3.75 -8.51 7.34
CA ARG A 49 3.50 -7.11 6.94
C ARG A 49 4.76 -6.42 6.43
N LEU A 50 5.93 -6.77 6.98
CA LEU A 50 7.22 -6.25 6.52
C LEU A 50 7.70 -6.95 5.24
N ASN A 51 7.20 -8.15 4.94
CA ASN A 51 7.51 -8.86 3.70
C ASN A 51 6.58 -8.44 2.57
N TRP A 52 6.77 -7.23 2.06
CA TRP A 52 6.05 -6.70 0.91
C TRP A 52 7.00 -6.44 -0.26
N ARG A 53 6.43 -6.36 -1.46
CA ARG A 53 7.17 -6.04 -2.68
C ARG A 53 6.37 -5.10 -3.57
N PHE A 54 7.08 -4.22 -4.28
CA PHE A 54 6.49 -3.44 -5.35
C PHE A 54 6.09 -4.35 -6.51
N THR A 55 4.92 -4.07 -7.08
CA THR A 55 4.44 -4.64 -8.33
C THR A 55 4.29 -3.51 -9.36
N GLU A 56 4.31 -3.88 -10.64
CA GLU A 56 4.05 -2.95 -11.77
C GLU A 56 4.93 -1.69 -11.76
N GLY A 57 6.19 -1.81 -11.31
CA GLY A 57 7.12 -0.68 -11.26
C GLY A 57 6.84 0.32 -10.14
N GLY A 58 6.12 -0.09 -9.09
CA GLY A 58 5.85 0.69 -7.87
C GLY A 58 4.47 1.33 -7.80
N THR A 59 3.56 1.01 -8.73
CA THR A 59 2.15 1.41 -8.66
C THR A 59 1.29 0.43 -7.86
N GLY A 60 1.80 -0.77 -7.56
CA GLY A 60 1.15 -1.74 -6.69
C GLY A 60 2.08 -2.28 -5.61
N LEU A 61 1.47 -2.84 -4.57
CA LEU A 61 2.09 -3.39 -3.38
C LEU A 61 1.53 -4.77 -3.13
N ARG A 62 2.39 -5.79 -3.04
CA ARG A 62 1.98 -7.17 -2.78
C ARG A 62 2.64 -7.71 -1.52
N TRP A 63 1.82 -8.30 -0.65
CA TRP A 63 2.20 -9.08 0.52
C TRP A 63 1.99 -10.57 0.22
N PRO A 64 3.01 -11.30 -0.26
CA PRO A 64 2.88 -12.71 -0.63
C PRO A 64 2.45 -13.61 0.53
N ASP A 65 2.93 -13.40 1.75
CA ASP A 65 2.56 -14.25 2.91
C ASP A 65 1.10 -14.09 3.34
N LEU A 66 0.50 -12.93 3.07
CA LEU A 66 -0.87 -12.61 3.46
C LEU A 66 -1.86 -12.76 2.30
N ASP A 67 -1.36 -13.05 1.10
CA ASP A 67 -2.13 -13.03 -0.14
C ASP A 67 -2.94 -11.73 -0.27
N VAL A 68 -2.26 -10.60 -0.05
CA VAL A 68 -2.83 -9.26 -0.16
C VAL A 68 -2.10 -8.50 -1.27
N ASP A 69 -2.89 -7.84 -2.12
CA ASP A 69 -2.43 -6.95 -3.17
C ASP A 69 -3.19 -5.63 -3.00
N ILE A 70 -2.47 -4.51 -2.98
CA ILE A 70 -3.02 -3.16 -2.82
C ILE A 70 -2.40 -2.29 -3.89
N SER A 71 -3.24 -1.60 -4.66
CA SER A 71 -2.78 -0.60 -5.63
C SER A 71 -2.60 0.75 -4.97
N VAL A 72 -1.59 1.53 -5.37
CA VAL A 72 -1.38 2.90 -4.86
C VAL A 72 -2.61 3.78 -5.11
N ALA A 73 -3.28 3.59 -6.26
CA ALA A 73 -4.52 4.28 -6.59
C ALA A 73 -5.69 3.98 -5.62
N GLU A 74 -5.67 2.88 -4.88
CA GLU A 74 -6.69 2.60 -3.86
C GLU A 74 -6.49 3.41 -2.57
N LEU A 75 -5.28 3.93 -2.37
CA LEU A 75 -4.89 4.74 -1.21
C LEU A 75 -5.05 6.25 -1.49
N GLU A 76 -5.33 6.65 -2.73
CA GLU A 76 -5.64 8.03 -3.15
C GLU A 76 -7.14 8.35 -3.06
#